data_AF-A0AA38GGZ2-F1
#
_entry.id   AF-A0AA38GGZ2-F1
#
_cell.length_a   1.000
_cell.length_b   1.000
_cell.length_c   1.000
_cell.angle_alpha   90.00
_cell.angle_beta   90.00
_cell.angle_gamma   90.00
#
_symmetry.space_group_name_H-M   'P 1'
#
loop_
_entity.id
_entity.type
_entity.pdbx_description
1 polymer ?
#
loop_
_entity_poly.entity_id
_entity_poly.type
_entity_poly.pdbx_seq_one_letter_code
_entity_poly.pdbx_strand_id
1 'polypeptide(L)'
;MPGFKGEIRCESTFDDKDCSHLTVPVKRIHKLHEGIIQMQQKMQAKKLANPMNSGNFLVAHLHAFQNGRNFKGRPEIQLLLMHVKNALVEPWQKIPSVLALFAAESSCILMDPTNNQYATITHFLTNVPAMVLESIPLFRSMFGGDGVHYQNDRIWILRLLAGGLNLTEDFQIYRRKFVLELLMSFYGSPLADFKTKLLVLQVLKKAVKSRTLAQYLVERAGLLLWLSSAVLKCDESKSGRSDICFVSIILEMIVDLLSWRSICQRLLTNGFEQLSQITSCLHRFLVYNSSLSGQKDTFIKSVLHILASTISLSQQRKLYQTHFCMCFEGLFQVIKLIELRDPDMTSKDIVELGLKIVLASFPPAVNTVKDKLKLLKLGLWAISSALQTRSLSRIEDEVCADKQRKLLKVQRYQEALLDKLLRWLVASVIIGKIYRPVNQGQTTYPVEKPSLENLLSLLNYLNSPTCPFEMEQNPEVDKSLAQLILYLYRLVGVRCRVLSSVVTAVSLLLLSEGTNFIDGTSWHTNLSSLLALFLSEVSCPAEVNPSWRWSFNSPWEDLSLKISDVQRLFEYE
;
A
#
# COMPACT_ATOMS: atom_id res chain seq x y z
N MET A 1 41.14 -21.90 28.39
CA MET A 1 40.24 -21.37 29.44
C MET A 1 40.72 -19.97 29.76
N PRO A 2 39.90 -18.90 29.82
CA PRO A 2 38.42 -18.79 29.77
C PRO A 2 37.94 -18.49 28.32
N GLY A 3 36.68 -18.58 27.89
CA GLY A 3 35.41 -18.39 28.58
C GLY A 3 34.72 -17.14 28.02
N PHE A 4 34.30 -17.16 26.75
CA PHE A 4 33.42 -16.12 26.16
C PHE A 4 32.18 -16.78 25.57
N LYS A 5 31.19 -17.03 26.43
CA LYS A 5 29.79 -17.19 26.04
C LYS A 5 29.23 -15.78 25.82
N GLY A 6 28.96 -15.45 24.56
CA GLY A 6 28.11 -14.32 24.20
C GLY A 6 26.99 -14.87 23.33
N GLU A 7 25.85 -15.19 23.95
CA GLU A 7 24.60 -15.43 23.24
C GLU A 7 24.15 -14.09 22.63
N ILE A 8 24.24 -13.97 21.31
CA ILE A 8 23.54 -12.93 20.57
C ILE A 8 22.19 -13.54 20.20
N ARG A 9 21.18 -13.19 20.99
CA ARG A 9 19.77 -13.49 20.72
C ARG A 9 19.30 -12.52 19.64
N CYS A 10 19.16 -12.99 18.39
CA CYS A 10 18.41 -12.26 17.37
C CYS A 10 16.99 -12.82 17.36
N GLU A 11 16.05 -12.03 17.87
CA GLU A 11 14.61 -12.22 17.68
C GLU A 11 14.28 -12.00 16.20
N SER A 12 14.18 -13.09 15.43
CA SER A 12 13.49 -13.10 14.15
C SER A 12 12.22 -13.92 14.31
N THR A 13 11.08 -13.23 14.30
CA THR A 13 9.74 -13.80 14.28
C THR A 13 9.52 -14.57 12.97
N PHE A 14 9.86 -15.86 12.99
CA PHE A 14 9.29 -16.86 12.10
C PHE A 14 8.43 -17.76 12.97
N ASP A 15 7.11 -17.67 12.83
CA ASP A 15 6.19 -18.61 13.47
C ASP A 15 6.49 -20.03 12.95
N ASP A 16 6.96 -20.88 13.86
CA ASP A 16 7.46 -22.23 13.64
C ASP A 16 6.39 -23.24 13.14
N LYS A 17 5.16 -22.80 12.90
CA LYS A 17 4.02 -23.68 12.57
C LYS A 17 3.70 -23.81 11.07
N ASP A 18 4.16 -22.89 10.21
CA ASP A 18 3.88 -22.93 8.77
C ASP A 18 4.95 -23.68 7.93
N CYS A 19 6.00 -24.21 8.57
CA CYS A 19 7.14 -24.87 7.91
C CYS A 19 7.11 -26.40 7.92
N SER A 20 5.98 -27.04 8.25
CA SER A 20 5.86 -28.51 8.30
C SER A 20 5.91 -29.19 6.92
N HIS A 21 5.78 -28.44 5.82
CA HIS A 21 5.85 -28.95 4.45
C HIS A 21 7.17 -28.61 3.72
N LEU A 22 8.14 -27.98 4.38
CA LEU A 22 9.44 -27.68 3.80
C LEU A 22 10.42 -28.81 4.15
N THR A 23 10.77 -29.60 3.14
CA THR A 23 11.71 -30.71 3.26
C THR A 23 13.06 -30.26 3.85
N VAL A 24 13.70 -31.21 4.54
CA VAL A 24 15.03 -31.16 5.19
C VAL A 24 16.16 -30.39 4.45
N PRO A 25 16.18 -30.23 3.11
CA PRO A 25 17.21 -29.44 2.42
C PRO A 25 17.24 -27.94 2.76
N VAL A 26 16.09 -27.31 3.06
CA VAL A 26 16.03 -25.84 3.24
C VAL A 26 16.77 -25.39 4.51
N LYS A 27 16.72 -26.18 5.58
CA LYS A 27 17.46 -25.93 6.84
C LYS A 27 18.98 -26.12 6.69
N ARG A 28 19.43 -27.01 5.80
CA ARG A 28 20.86 -27.19 5.48
C ARG A 28 21.39 -26.06 4.59
N ILE A 29 20.59 -25.62 3.62
CA ILE A 29 20.92 -24.49 2.74
C ILE A 29 21.02 -23.20 3.55
N HIS A 30 20.11 -22.97 4.50
CA HIS A 30 20.16 -21.80 5.36
C HIS A 30 21.40 -21.80 6.28
N LYS A 31 21.79 -22.96 6.83
CA LYS A 31 23.03 -23.11 7.62
C LYS A 31 24.32 -22.95 6.79
N LEU A 32 24.34 -23.46 5.55
CA LEU A 32 25.46 -23.24 4.61
C LEU A 32 25.56 -21.77 4.20
N HIS A 33 24.42 -21.12 3.98
CA HIS A 33 24.34 -19.70 3.64
C HIS A 33 24.79 -18.80 4.80
N GLU A 34 24.30 -19.06 6.02
CA GLU A 34 24.80 -18.45 7.27
C GLU A 34 26.30 -18.67 7.43
N GLY A 35 26.79 -19.90 7.16
CA GLY A 35 28.21 -20.24 7.20
C GLY A 35 29.04 -19.45 6.19
N ILE A 36 28.56 -19.28 4.96
CA ILE A 36 29.23 -18.49 3.91
C ILE A 36 29.21 -17.00 4.26
N ILE A 37 28.10 -16.46 4.77
CA ILE A 37 28.00 -15.06 5.20
C ILE A 37 28.92 -14.79 6.39
N GLN A 38 28.89 -15.64 7.43
CA GLN A 38 29.78 -15.52 8.58
C GLN A 38 31.26 -15.71 8.18
N MET A 39 31.55 -16.57 7.20
CA MET A 39 32.89 -16.74 6.65
C MET A 39 33.34 -15.50 5.85
N GLN A 40 32.46 -14.91 5.03
CA GLN A 40 32.72 -13.67 4.30
C GLN A 40 32.90 -12.47 5.24
N GLN A 41 32.09 -12.36 6.30
CA GLN A 41 32.20 -11.32 7.33
C GLN A 41 33.49 -11.50 8.16
N LYS A 42 33.86 -12.73 8.54
CA LYS A 42 35.15 -13.02 9.18
C LYS A 42 36.33 -12.74 8.25
N MET A 43 36.19 -12.95 6.95
CA MET A 43 37.20 -12.59 5.95
C MET A 43 37.33 -11.07 5.79
N GLN A 44 36.24 -10.31 5.82
CA GLN A 44 36.26 -8.84 5.83
C GLN A 44 36.87 -8.27 7.12
N ALA A 45 36.56 -8.87 8.28
CA ALA A 45 37.17 -8.50 9.55
C ALA A 45 38.68 -8.81 9.60
N LYS A 46 39.13 -9.93 9.01
CA LYS A 46 40.57 -10.25 8.87
C LYS A 46 41.29 -9.40 7.82
N LYS A 47 40.59 -8.88 6.81
CA LYS A 47 41.13 -7.95 5.81
C LYS A 47 41.65 -6.65 6.44
N LEU A 48 41.07 -6.22 7.57
CA LEU A 48 41.52 -5.08 8.37
C LEU A 48 42.75 -5.40 9.26
N ALA A 49 43.02 -6.68 9.55
CA ALA A 49 44.09 -7.09 10.47
C ALA A 49 45.38 -7.55 9.77
N ASN A 50 45.32 -8.07 8.53
CA ASN A 50 46.51 -8.39 7.75
C ASN A 50 46.18 -8.66 6.27
N PRO A 51 46.47 -7.75 5.32
CA PRO A 51 46.09 -7.88 3.91
C PRO A 51 46.91 -8.92 3.10
N MET A 52 48.09 -9.35 3.59
CA MET A 52 48.99 -10.22 2.82
C MET A 52 48.67 -11.73 2.86
N ASN A 53 47.96 -12.23 3.87
CA ASN A 53 47.89 -13.69 4.12
C ASN A 53 46.62 -14.38 3.65
N SER A 54 45.66 -13.61 3.17
CA SER A 54 44.32 -14.13 3.05
C SER A 54 44.12 -14.81 1.68
N GLY A 55 44.83 -14.35 0.61
CA GLY A 55 44.75 -14.87 -0.78
C GLY A 55 44.92 -16.39 -0.87
N ASN A 56 45.68 -16.89 0.11
CA ASN A 56 46.02 -18.27 0.31
C ASN A 56 44.91 -19.10 0.93
N PHE A 57 43.74 -18.57 1.30
CA PHE A 57 42.73 -19.35 2.05
C PHE A 57 41.94 -20.34 1.19
N LEU A 58 41.44 -19.91 0.02
CA LEU A 58 40.81 -20.80 -0.96
C LEU A 58 41.84 -21.76 -1.54
N VAL A 59 43.04 -21.27 -1.87
CA VAL A 59 44.16 -22.11 -2.34
C VAL A 59 44.59 -23.13 -1.29
N ALA A 60 44.64 -22.76 0.00
CA ALA A 60 44.95 -23.68 1.10
C ALA A 60 43.82 -24.69 1.33
N HIS A 61 42.54 -24.31 1.17
CA HIS A 61 41.43 -25.27 1.23
C HIS A 61 41.45 -26.23 0.03
N LEU A 62 41.81 -25.78 -1.16
CA LEU A 62 42.04 -26.64 -2.33
C LEU A 62 43.17 -27.62 -2.07
N HIS A 63 44.30 -27.14 -1.54
CA HIS A 63 45.46 -27.96 -1.23
C HIS A 63 45.18 -28.95 -0.08
N ALA A 64 44.43 -28.53 0.94
CA ALA A 64 43.97 -29.40 2.02
C ALA A 64 42.95 -30.45 1.52
N PHE A 65 42.08 -30.08 0.58
CA PHE A 65 41.13 -31.00 -0.07
C PHE A 65 41.86 -32.01 -0.97
N GLN A 66 42.91 -31.58 -1.69
CA GLN A 66 43.80 -32.44 -2.47
C GLN A 66 44.57 -33.45 -1.61
N ASN A 67 44.81 -33.12 -0.34
CA ASN A 67 45.48 -34.00 0.63
C ASN A 67 44.52 -34.83 1.49
N GLY A 68 43.20 -34.66 1.35
CA GLY A 68 42.17 -35.37 2.12
C GLY A 68 41.88 -36.81 1.64
N ARG A 69 41.11 -37.57 2.44
CA ARG A 69 40.68 -38.94 2.10
C ARG A 69 39.85 -38.98 0.82
N ASN A 70 40.04 -40.02 0.00
CA ASN A 70 39.24 -40.28 -1.19
C ASN A 70 37.78 -40.60 -0.84
N PHE A 71 36.84 -39.93 -1.51
CA PHE A 71 35.41 -40.21 -1.41
C PHE A 71 34.74 -40.13 -2.80
N LYS A 72 33.55 -40.72 -2.95
CA LYS A 72 32.79 -40.72 -4.21
C LYS A 72 32.38 -39.28 -4.57
N GLY A 73 32.61 -38.83 -5.81
CA GLY A 73 32.35 -37.44 -6.24
C GLY A 73 33.52 -36.46 -6.07
N ARG A 74 34.70 -36.95 -5.62
CA ARG A 74 35.91 -36.12 -5.43
C ARG A 74 36.39 -35.40 -6.70
N PRO A 75 36.51 -36.06 -7.89
CA PRO A 75 37.01 -35.37 -9.07
C PRO A 75 36.05 -34.28 -9.54
N GLU A 76 34.74 -34.50 -9.45
CA GLU A 76 33.72 -33.52 -9.81
C GLU A 76 33.74 -32.30 -8.88
N ILE A 77 33.89 -32.51 -7.58
CA ILE A 77 34.05 -31.40 -6.61
C ILE A 77 35.36 -30.66 -6.86
N GLN A 78 36.45 -31.35 -7.18
CA GLN A 78 37.72 -30.72 -7.52
C GLN A 78 37.60 -29.85 -8.78
N LEU A 79 36.85 -30.30 -9.79
CA LEU A 79 36.54 -29.51 -10.99
C LEU A 79 35.73 -28.26 -10.63
N LEU A 80 34.66 -28.39 -9.84
CA LEU A 80 33.85 -27.25 -9.39
C LEU A 80 34.70 -26.22 -8.62
N LEU A 81 35.55 -26.71 -7.75
CA LEU A 81 36.46 -25.90 -6.94
C LEU A 81 37.51 -25.16 -7.78
N MET A 82 38.06 -25.83 -8.79
CA MET A 82 38.95 -25.20 -9.78
C MET A 82 38.19 -24.16 -10.60
N HIS A 83 36.97 -24.46 -11.01
CA HIS A 83 36.10 -23.58 -11.78
C HIS A 83 35.77 -22.27 -11.03
N VAL A 84 35.58 -22.34 -9.71
CA VAL A 84 35.43 -21.16 -8.84
C VAL A 84 36.75 -20.42 -8.65
N LYS A 85 37.88 -21.13 -8.48
CA LYS A 85 39.20 -20.48 -8.37
C LYS A 85 39.54 -19.67 -9.62
N ASN A 86 39.32 -20.26 -10.80
CA ASN A 86 39.62 -19.63 -12.09
C ASN A 86 38.73 -18.41 -12.39
N ALA A 87 37.60 -18.27 -11.69
CA ALA A 87 36.71 -17.11 -11.80
C ALA A 87 37.26 -15.86 -11.11
N LEU A 88 38.20 -16.02 -10.17
CA LEU A 88 38.75 -14.95 -9.36
C LEU A 88 39.99 -14.37 -10.06
N VAL A 89 39.91 -13.10 -10.43
CA VAL A 89 41.02 -12.37 -11.06
C VAL A 89 41.91 -11.73 -9.99
N GLU A 90 41.29 -11.20 -8.93
CA GLU A 90 41.99 -10.51 -7.85
C GLU A 90 41.96 -11.29 -6.53
N PRO A 91 43.03 -11.24 -5.73
CA PRO A 91 42.97 -11.72 -4.36
C PRO A 91 41.94 -10.88 -3.58
N TRP A 92 41.12 -11.51 -2.73
CA TRP A 92 40.05 -10.84 -1.97
C TRP A 92 38.83 -10.41 -2.79
N GLN A 93 38.71 -10.84 -4.04
CA GLN A 93 37.53 -10.55 -4.85
C GLN A 93 36.29 -11.19 -4.22
N LYS A 94 35.26 -10.36 -4.02
CA LYS A 94 33.99 -10.79 -3.42
C LYS A 94 33.22 -11.65 -4.43
N ILE A 95 32.81 -12.84 -4.00
CA ILE A 95 31.96 -13.72 -4.81
C ILE A 95 30.49 -13.32 -4.62
N PRO A 96 29.75 -13.03 -5.70
CA PRO A 96 28.30 -12.79 -5.66
C PRO A 96 27.55 -13.95 -4.99
N SER A 97 26.49 -13.64 -4.23
CA SER A 97 25.80 -14.64 -3.42
C SER A 97 25.19 -15.76 -4.28
N VAL A 98 24.66 -15.41 -5.45
CA VAL A 98 24.09 -16.39 -6.40
C VAL A 98 25.13 -17.42 -6.88
N LEU A 99 26.39 -17.02 -7.01
CA LEU A 99 27.47 -17.91 -7.44
C LEU A 99 28.00 -18.78 -6.30
N ALA A 100 28.09 -18.19 -5.11
CA ALA A 100 28.41 -18.96 -3.90
C ALA A 100 27.35 -20.03 -3.62
N LEU A 101 26.07 -19.67 -3.79
CA LEU A 101 24.96 -20.61 -3.64
C LEU A 101 24.97 -21.68 -4.75
N PHE A 102 25.27 -21.29 -5.99
CA PHE A 102 25.41 -22.24 -7.11
C PHE A 102 26.50 -23.27 -6.81
N ALA A 103 27.67 -22.84 -6.34
CA ALA A 103 28.76 -23.74 -5.98
C ALA A 103 28.36 -24.67 -4.81
N ALA A 104 27.69 -24.14 -3.79
CA ALA A 104 27.21 -24.94 -2.67
C ALA A 104 26.19 -26.01 -3.12
N GLU A 105 25.17 -25.64 -3.89
CA GLU A 105 24.15 -26.58 -4.37
C GLU A 105 24.73 -27.59 -5.36
N SER A 106 25.57 -27.14 -6.29
CA SER A 106 26.26 -28.02 -7.24
C SER A 106 27.14 -29.03 -6.52
N SER A 107 27.85 -28.65 -5.45
CA SER A 107 28.66 -29.60 -4.68
C SER A 107 27.83 -30.72 -4.06
N CYS A 108 26.60 -30.43 -3.61
CA CYS A 108 25.69 -31.44 -3.09
C CYS A 108 25.20 -32.38 -4.21
N ILE A 109 24.89 -31.83 -5.39
CA ILE A 109 24.41 -32.62 -6.54
C ILE A 109 25.53 -33.53 -7.06
N LEU A 110 26.76 -33.04 -7.14
CA LEU A 110 27.92 -33.81 -7.64
C LEU A 110 28.32 -34.97 -6.71
N MET A 111 27.85 -34.99 -5.46
CA MET A 111 28.01 -36.14 -4.57
C MET A 111 26.98 -37.25 -4.81
N ASP A 112 25.95 -36.99 -5.61
CA ASP A 112 24.85 -37.90 -5.90
C ASP A 112 24.61 -38.05 -7.41
N PRO A 113 25.23 -39.06 -8.06
CA PRO A 113 25.05 -39.33 -9.48
C PRO A 113 23.61 -39.69 -9.90
N THR A 114 22.73 -40.02 -8.95
CA THR A 114 21.32 -40.34 -9.24
C THR A 114 20.45 -39.09 -9.43
N ASN A 115 21.01 -37.91 -9.14
CA ASN A 115 20.29 -36.65 -9.27
C ASN A 115 20.11 -36.26 -10.75
N ASN A 116 18.89 -35.86 -11.12
CA ASN A 116 18.51 -35.43 -12.47
C ASN A 116 19.42 -34.33 -13.05
N GLN A 117 20.02 -33.49 -12.20
CA GLN A 117 20.86 -32.36 -12.60
C GLN A 117 22.35 -32.69 -12.70
N TYR A 118 22.76 -33.89 -12.28
CA TYR A 118 24.16 -34.31 -12.24
C TYR A 118 24.83 -34.18 -13.61
N ALA A 119 24.19 -34.71 -14.65
CA ALA A 119 24.73 -34.69 -16.01
C ALA A 119 24.89 -33.27 -16.55
N THR A 120 23.88 -32.41 -16.35
CA THR A 120 23.89 -31.02 -16.81
C THR A 120 24.99 -30.20 -16.14
N ILE A 121 25.17 -30.35 -14.82
CA ILE A 121 26.20 -29.63 -14.07
C ILE A 121 27.59 -30.14 -14.44
N THR A 122 27.78 -31.46 -14.52
CA THR A 122 29.08 -32.05 -14.87
C THR A 122 29.51 -31.61 -16.28
N HIS A 123 28.61 -31.69 -17.25
CA HIS A 123 28.87 -31.25 -18.62
C HIS A 123 29.20 -29.74 -18.71
N PHE A 124 28.56 -28.92 -17.88
CA PHE A 124 28.90 -27.49 -17.80
C PHE A 124 30.30 -27.26 -17.25
N LEU A 125 30.67 -27.96 -16.17
CA LEU A 125 31.99 -27.84 -15.55
C LEU A 125 33.14 -28.36 -16.44
N THR A 126 32.87 -29.33 -17.31
CA THR A 126 33.87 -29.84 -18.26
C THR A 126 34.06 -28.93 -19.46
N ASN A 127 33.00 -28.26 -19.91
CA ASN A 127 33.03 -27.47 -21.14
C ASN A 127 33.42 -26.01 -20.93
N VAL A 128 33.20 -25.49 -19.72
CA VAL A 128 33.52 -24.10 -19.37
C VAL A 128 34.71 -24.12 -18.41
N PRO A 129 35.81 -23.41 -18.69
CA PRO A 129 37.02 -23.49 -17.88
C PRO A 129 36.97 -22.66 -16.57
N ALA A 130 36.07 -21.68 -16.50
CA ALA A 130 35.94 -20.76 -15.37
C ALA A 130 34.54 -20.16 -15.26
N MET A 131 34.08 -19.90 -14.04
CA MET A 131 32.81 -19.22 -13.80
C MET A 131 32.90 -17.74 -14.15
N VAL A 132 31.92 -17.21 -14.89
CA VAL A 132 31.84 -15.78 -15.16
C VAL A 132 31.10 -15.08 -14.02
N LEU A 133 31.82 -14.27 -13.23
CA LEU A 133 31.27 -13.60 -12.05
C LEU A 133 30.10 -12.64 -12.35
N GLU A 134 29.99 -12.18 -13.60
CA GLU A 134 28.94 -11.26 -14.04
C GLU A 134 27.66 -11.95 -14.58
N SER A 135 27.57 -13.28 -14.48
CA SER A 135 26.45 -14.03 -15.04
C SER A 135 26.01 -15.18 -14.15
N ILE A 136 24.73 -15.52 -14.22
CA ILE A 136 24.17 -16.66 -13.47
C ILE A 136 24.42 -17.94 -14.27
N PRO A 137 25.21 -18.90 -13.75
CA PRO A 137 25.51 -20.16 -14.42
C PRO A 137 24.23 -20.91 -14.75
N LEU A 138 24.21 -21.57 -15.91
CA LEU A 138 23.12 -22.45 -16.36
C LEU A 138 21.72 -21.79 -16.46
N PHE A 139 21.59 -20.48 -16.25
CA PHE A 139 20.28 -19.85 -16.21
C PHE A 139 19.50 -20.05 -17.52
N ARG A 140 20.11 -19.78 -18.67
CA ARG A 140 19.44 -19.91 -19.97
C ARG A 140 19.07 -21.36 -20.29
N SER A 141 19.97 -22.31 -20.03
CA SER A 141 19.76 -23.73 -20.32
C SER A 141 18.71 -24.36 -19.41
N MET A 142 18.73 -24.06 -18.11
CA MET A 142 17.81 -24.67 -17.15
C MET A 142 16.46 -23.98 -17.07
N PHE A 143 16.38 -22.67 -17.32
CA PHE A 143 15.12 -21.94 -17.28
C PHE A 143 14.30 -22.12 -18.58
N GLY A 144 14.97 -21.99 -19.72
CA GLY A 144 14.36 -22.04 -21.05
C GLY A 144 14.50 -23.38 -21.77
N GLY A 145 15.14 -24.38 -21.16
CA GLY A 145 15.32 -25.69 -21.74
C GLY A 145 14.02 -26.50 -21.84
N ASP A 146 14.01 -27.44 -22.78
CA ASP A 146 12.93 -28.36 -23.12
C ASP A 146 13.30 -29.83 -22.86
N GLY A 147 14.43 -30.08 -22.18
CA GLY A 147 14.92 -31.42 -21.87
C GLY A 147 13.97 -32.24 -20.98
N VAL A 148 14.18 -33.54 -20.89
CA VAL A 148 13.29 -34.51 -20.18
C VAL A 148 12.97 -34.08 -18.74
N HIS A 149 13.90 -33.38 -18.07
CA HIS A 149 13.74 -32.92 -16.69
C HIS A 149 13.57 -31.39 -16.56
N TYR A 150 13.09 -30.71 -17.62
CA TYR A 150 12.98 -29.25 -17.67
C TYR A 150 12.26 -28.64 -16.46
N GLN A 151 11.25 -29.33 -15.90
CA GLN A 151 10.53 -28.84 -14.72
C GLN A 151 11.42 -28.76 -13.48
N ASN A 152 12.25 -29.79 -13.26
CA ASN A 152 13.18 -29.84 -12.13
C ASN A 152 14.28 -28.80 -12.29
N ASP A 153 14.80 -28.65 -13.51
CA ASP A 153 15.81 -27.64 -13.85
C ASP A 153 15.29 -26.22 -13.63
N ARG A 154 14.06 -25.95 -14.07
CA ARG A 154 13.40 -24.66 -13.86
C ARG A 154 13.16 -24.36 -12.38
N ILE A 155 12.68 -25.34 -11.62
CA ILE A 155 12.46 -25.18 -10.18
C ILE A 155 13.79 -24.92 -9.46
N TRP A 156 14.85 -25.64 -9.82
CA TRP A 156 16.16 -25.49 -9.21
C TRP A 156 16.77 -24.13 -9.49
N ILE A 157 16.78 -23.70 -10.76
CA ILE A 157 17.32 -22.38 -11.09
C ILE A 157 16.49 -21.27 -10.43
N LEU A 158 15.17 -21.38 -10.35
CA LEU A 158 14.34 -20.39 -9.66
C LEU A 158 14.61 -20.33 -8.15
N ARG A 159 14.87 -21.47 -7.50
CA ARG A 159 15.30 -21.52 -6.10
C ARG A 159 16.66 -20.88 -5.90
N LEU A 160 17.60 -21.16 -6.80
CA LEU A 160 18.91 -20.51 -6.84
C LEU A 160 18.76 -18.99 -6.97
N LEU A 161 17.88 -18.52 -7.86
CA LEU A 161 17.61 -17.09 -8.03
C LEU A 161 17.01 -16.46 -6.78
N ALA A 162 16.07 -17.13 -6.11
CA ALA A 162 15.44 -16.65 -4.89
C ALA A 162 16.44 -16.62 -3.71
N GLY A 163 17.30 -17.62 -3.60
CA GLY A 163 18.35 -17.68 -2.59
C GLY A 163 19.52 -16.75 -2.88
N GLY A 164 19.83 -16.47 -4.14
CA GLY A 164 21.04 -15.77 -4.59
C GLY A 164 20.96 -14.24 -4.60
N LEU A 165 19.78 -13.65 -4.49
CA LEU A 165 19.59 -12.19 -4.50
C LEU A 165 19.67 -11.61 -3.07
N ASN A 166 20.86 -11.54 -2.45
CA ASN A 166 20.99 -11.08 -1.05
C ASN A 166 21.69 -9.74 -0.90
N LEU A 167 22.69 -9.50 -1.74
CA LEU A 167 23.56 -8.34 -1.64
C LEU A 167 23.22 -7.31 -2.71
N THR A 168 23.60 -6.06 -2.45
CA THR A 168 23.37 -4.97 -3.41
C THR A 168 24.14 -5.15 -4.71
N GLU A 169 25.29 -5.82 -4.68
CA GLU A 169 26.08 -6.11 -5.87
C GLU A 169 25.46 -7.22 -6.73
N ASP A 170 24.73 -8.17 -6.12
CA ASP A 170 24.03 -9.25 -6.85
C ASP A 170 23.01 -8.66 -7.85
N PHE A 171 22.44 -7.50 -7.54
CA PHE A 171 21.43 -6.84 -8.37
C PHE A 171 21.95 -6.50 -9.78
N GLN A 172 23.24 -6.21 -9.92
CA GLN A 172 23.84 -5.88 -11.22
C GLN A 172 23.81 -7.07 -12.16
N ILE A 173 24.00 -8.29 -11.65
CA ILE A 173 23.99 -9.53 -12.43
C ILE A 173 22.58 -9.76 -12.99
N TYR A 174 21.57 -9.65 -12.12
CA TYR A 174 20.16 -9.86 -12.51
C TYR A 174 19.71 -8.80 -13.51
N ARG A 175 20.13 -7.54 -13.30
CA ARG A 175 19.83 -6.42 -14.20
C ARG A 175 20.48 -6.58 -15.57
N ARG A 176 21.81 -6.79 -15.64
CA ARG A 176 22.56 -6.87 -16.91
C ARG A 176 22.07 -8.02 -17.80
N LYS A 177 21.58 -9.11 -17.20
CA LYS A 177 21.12 -10.30 -17.93
C LYS A 177 19.59 -10.35 -18.12
N PHE A 178 18.88 -9.28 -17.76
CA PHE A 178 17.41 -9.17 -17.87
C PHE A 178 16.67 -10.35 -17.22
N VAL A 179 17.19 -10.84 -16.09
CA VAL A 179 16.69 -12.07 -15.46
C VAL A 179 15.25 -11.87 -15.02
N LEU A 180 14.95 -10.75 -14.35
CA LEU A 180 13.63 -10.49 -13.78
C LEU A 180 12.58 -10.22 -14.86
N GLU A 181 12.95 -9.57 -15.94
CA GLU A 181 12.14 -9.33 -17.13
C GLU A 181 11.75 -10.66 -17.80
N LEU A 182 12.71 -11.59 -17.93
CA LEU A 182 12.44 -12.93 -18.43
C LEU A 182 11.51 -13.69 -17.50
N LEU A 183 11.70 -13.62 -16.18
CA LEU A 183 10.79 -14.25 -15.22
C LEU A 183 9.36 -13.68 -15.34
N MET A 184 9.22 -12.36 -15.43
CA MET A 184 7.93 -11.68 -15.61
C MET A 184 7.24 -12.12 -16.91
N SER A 185 7.97 -12.19 -18.02
CA SER A 185 7.43 -12.67 -19.29
C SER A 185 6.98 -14.14 -19.22
N PHE A 186 7.77 -15.00 -18.57
CA PHE A 186 7.48 -16.42 -18.46
C PHE A 186 6.28 -16.71 -17.56
N TYR A 187 6.07 -15.94 -16.49
CA TYR A 187 4.94 -16.10 -15.58
C TYR A 187 3.58 -16.09 -16.31
N GLY A 188 3.44 -15.27 -17.35
CA GLY A 188 2.22 -15.17 -18.14
C GLY A 188 2.03 -16.30 -19.18
N SER A 189 3.04 -17.16 -19.35
CA SER A 189 3.04 -18.25 -20.33
C SER A 189 2.17 -19.42 -19.89
N PRO A 190 1.51 -20.15 -20.82
CA PRO A 190 0.85 -21.42 -20.50
C PRO A 190 1.83 -22.49 -20.00
N LEU A 191 3.13 -22.34 -20.26
CA LEU A 191 4.19 -23.26 -19.80
C LEU A 191 4.56 -23.07 -18.32
N ALA A 192 4.05 -22.03 -17.67
CA ALA A 192 4.30 -21.75 -16.26
C ALA A 192 3.27 -22.48 -15.38
N ASP A 193 3.71 -23.60 -14.81
CA ASP A 193 2.96 -24.34 -13.80
C ASP A 193 2.87 -23.56 -12.47
N PHE A 194 1.97 -23.99 -11.59
CA PHE A 194 1.72 -23.36 -10.30
C PHE A 194 3.00 -23.11 -9.48
N LYS A 195 3.90 -24.10 -9.43
CA LYS A 195 5.13 -24.02 -8.63
C LYS A 195 6.13 -23.04 -9.24
N THR A 196 6.27 -23.02 -10.57
CA THR A 196 7.07 -22.01 -11.26
C THR A 196 6.55 -20.60 -11.00
N LYS A 197 5.24 -20.38 -11.14
CA LYS A 197 4.61 -19.08 -10.87
C LYS A 197 4.88 -18.59 -9.45
N LEU A 198 4.76 -19.49 -8.47
CA LEU A 198 5.05 -19.17 -7.07
C LEU A 198 6.51 -18.76 -6.85
N LEU A 199 7.46 -19.52 -7.40
CA LEU A 199 8.88 -19.21 -7.27
C LEU A 199 9.26 -17.90 -7.98
N VAL A 200 8.68 -17.62 -9.15
CA VAL A 200 8.85 -16.34 -9.84
C VAL A 200 8.41 -15.17 -8.95
N LEU A 201 7.24 -15.27 -8.33
CA LEU A 201 6.76 -14.24 -7.40
C LEU A 201 7.67 -14.10 -6.17
N GLN A 202 8.23 -15.19 -5.64
CA GLN A 202 9.18 -15.12 -4.53
C GLN A 202 10.47 -14.39 -4.92
N VAL A 203 11.02 -14.64 -6.11
CA VAL A 203 12.19 -13.91 -6.63
C VAL A 203 11.87 -12.42 -6.77
N LEU A 204 10.73 -12.08 -7.39
CA LEU A 204 10.31 -10.69 -7.57
C LEU A 204 10.05 -9.98 -6.25
N LYS A 205 9.42 -10.65 -5.28
CA LYS A 205 9.23 -10.13 -3.92
C LYS A 205 10.55 -9.76 -3.27
N LYS A 206 11.56 -10.63 -3.37
CA LYS A 206 12.90 -10.34 -2.84
C LYS A 206 13.56 -9.17 -3.58
N ALA A 207 13.35 -9.06 -4.89
CA ALA A 207 13.86 -7.95 -5.68
C ALA A 207 13.27 -6.59 -5.28
N VAL A 208 11.97 -6.55 -5.01
CA VAL A 208 11.24 -5.33 -4.59
C VAL A 208 11.66 -4.83 -3.21
N LYS A 209 12.13 -5.71 -2.32
CA LYS A 209 12.67 -5.31 -1.01
C LYS A 209 13.94 -4.45 -1.11
N SER A 210 14.64 -4.50 -2.25
CA SER A 210 15.75 -3.60 -2.52
C SER A 210 15.27 -2.33 -3.21
N ARG A 211 15.56 -1.17 -2.60
CA ARG A 211 15.23 0.14 -3.18
C ARG A 211 15.73 0.33 -4.61
N THR A 212 16.99 -0.04 -4.88
CA THR A 212 17.65 0.22 -6.17
C THR A 212 17.09 -0.66 -7.27
N LEU A 213 16.82 -1.93 -6.95
CA LEU A 213 16.25 -2.87 -7.91
C LEU A 213 14.76 -2.61 -8.11
N ALA A 214 14.02 -2.26 -7.07
CA ALA A 214 12.63 -1.82 -7.16
C ALA A 214 12.47 -0.60 -8.07
N GLN A 215 13.32 0.43 -7.90
CA GLN A 215 13.35 1.60 -8.79
C GLN A 215 13.61 1.19 -10.24
N TYR A 216 14.62 0.38 -10.50
CA TYR A 216 14.91 -0.12 -11.84
C TYR A 216 13.70 -0.87 -12.44
N LEU A 217 13.08 -1.77 -11.67
CA LEU A 217 11.96 -2.57 -12.13
C LEU A 217 10.72 -1.73 -12.47
N VAL A 218 10.42 -0.73 -11.64
CA VAL A 218 9.32 0.20 -11.89
C VAL A 218 9.59 1.08 -13.11
N GLU A 219 10.82 1.58 -13.26
CA GLU A 219 11.16 2.58 -14.28
C GLU A 219 11.48 2.01 -15.65
N ARG A 220 12.13 0.84 -15.69
CA ARG A 220 12.70 0.28 -16.93
C ARG A 220 12.13 -1.07 -17.31
N ALA A 221 11.61 -1.84 -16.35
CA ALA A 221 11.10 -3.19 -16.59
C ALA A 221 9.56 -3.28 -16.62
N GLY A 222 8.85 -2.17 -16.40
CA GLY A 222 7.38 -2.16 -16.46
C GLY A 222 6.69 -2.94 -15.33
N LEU A 223 7.31 -3.06 -14.15
CA LEU A 223 6.80 -3.89 -13.06
C LEU A 223 5.36 -3.53 -12.65
N LEU A 224 5.00 -2.24 -12.60
CA LEU A 224 3.64 -1.82 -12.23
C LEU A 224 2.57 -2.27 -13.24
N LEU A 225 2.88 -2.16 -14.54
CA LEU A 225 2.02 -2.66 -15.61
C LEU A 225 1.86 -4.17 -15.49
N TRP A 226 2.97 -4.88 -15.25
CA TRP A 226 2.96 -6.32 -15.08
C TRP A 226 2.12 -6.74 -13.85
N LEU A 227 2.30 -6.09 -12.69
CA LEU A 227 1.52 -6.35 -11.48
C LEU A 227 0.02 -6.09 -11.71
N SER A 228 -0.33 -5.02 -12.42
CA SER A 228 -1.72 -4.74 -12.83
C SER A 228 -2.32 -5.87 -13.65
N SER A 229 -1.59 -6.34 -14.67
CA SER A 229 -2.03 -7.45 -15.51
C SER A 229 -2.16 -8.77 -14.73
N ALA A 230 -1.28 -9.00 -13.75
CA ALA A 230 -1.29 -10.20 -12.92
C ALA A 230 -2.50 -10.22 -11.98
N VAL A 231 -2.85 -9.08 -11.36
CA VAL A 231 -4.05 -8.94 -10.53
C VAL A 231 -5.32 -9.15 -11.37
N LEU A 232 -5.39 -8.54 -12.56
CA LEU A 232 -6.54 -8.68 -13.46
C LEU A 232 -6.81 -10.12 -13.89
N LYS A 233 -5.76 -10.86 -14.26
CA LYS A 233 -5.89 -12.28 -14.66
C LYS A 233 -6.40 -13.17 -13.53
N CYS A 234 -6.13 -12.82 -12.27
CA CYS A 234 -6.65 -13.54 -11.12
C CYS A 234 -8.13 -13.22 -10.81
N ASP A 235 -8.69 -12.12 -11.34
CA ASP A 235 -10.11 -11.78 -11.20
C ASP A 235 -10.99 -12.64 -12.12
N GLU A 236 -10.46 -13.04 -13.28
CA GLU A 236 -11.21 -13.80 -14.30
C GLU A 236 -11.30 -15.31 -13.99
N SER A 237 -10.35 -15.88 -13.25
CA SER A 237 -10.36 -17.31 -12.91
C SER A 237 -11.28 -17.60 -11.74
N LYS A 238 -12.40 -18.28 -12.01
CA LYS A 238 -13.36 -18.78 -11.00
C LYS A 238 -12.77 -19.88 -10.06
N SER A 239 -11.45 -20.00 -9.92
CA SER A 239 -10.75 -21.07 -9.19
C SER A 239 -10.40 -20.63 -7.76
N GLY A 240 -11.33 -20.89 -6.84
CA GLY A 240 -11.47 -20.17 -5.56
C GLY A 240 -10.46 -20.40 -4.43
N ARG A 241 -9.17 -20.72 -4.66
CA ARG A 241 -8.17 -20.76 -3.55
C ARG A 241 -6.71 -20.55 -3.94
N SER A 242 -6.25 -21.12 -5.05
CA SER A 242 -4.87 -20.99 -5.53
C SER A 242 -4.54 -19.54 -5.94
N ASP A 243 -5.51 -18.85 -6.51
CA ASP A 243 -5.34 -17.49 -7.02
C ASP A 243 -5.16 -16.48 -5.88
N ILE A 244 -5.79 -16.71 -4.72
CA ILE A 244 -5.67 -15.84 -3.54
C ILE A 244 -4.22 -15.81 -3.01
N CYS A 245 -3.50 -16.94 -3.07
CA CYS A 245 -2.10 -16.99 -2.64
C CYS A 245 -1.20 -16.12 -3.52
N PHE A 246 -1.40 -16.18 -4.85
CA PHE A 246 -0.68 -15.33 -5.79
C PHE A 246 -1.00 -13.85 -5.60
N VAL A 247 -2.30 -13.52 -5.49
CA VAL A 247 -2.73 -12.14 -5.25
C VAL A 247 -2.16 -11.63 -3.94
N SER A 248 -2.14 -12.42 -2.87
CA SER A 248 -1.53 -12.00 -1.58
C SER A 248 -0.06 -11.61 -1.74
N ILE A 249 0.74 -12.40 -2.45
CA ILE A 249 2.16 -12.07 -2.68
C ILE A 249 2.29 -10.80 -3.54
N ILE A 250 1.46 -10.66 -4.58
CA ILE A 250 1.44 -9.46 -5.43
C ILE A 250 1.07 -8.21 -4.64
N LEU A 251 0.07 -8.30 -3.75
CA LEU A 251 -0.34 -7.21 -2.88
C LEU A 251 0.78 -6.79 -1.93
N GLU A 252 1.44 -7.74 -1.29
CA GLU A 252 2.60 -7.46 -0.45
C GLU A 252 3.71 -6.74 -1.21
N MET A 253 3.98 -7.16 -2.46
CA MET A 253 4.94 -6.46 -3.32
C MET A 253 4.51 -5.02 -3.61
N ILE A 254 3.22 -4.78 -3.89
CA ILE A 254 2.72 -3.41 -4.13
C ILE A 254 2.84 -2.57 -2.86
N VAL A 255 2.51 -3.12 -1.70
CA VAL A 255 2.68 -2.44 -0.40
C VAL A 255 4.16 -2.10 -0.17
N ASP A 256 5.08 -3.04 -0.41
CA ASP A 256 6.52 -2.81 -0.32
C ASP A 256 6.97 -1.70 -1.30
N LEU A 257 6.46 -1.67 -2.53
CA LEU A 257 6.75 -0.60 -3.50
C LEU A 257 6.25 0.78 -3.02
N LEU A 258 5.04 0.84 -2.47
CA LEU A 258 4.43 2.07 -1.96
C LEU A 258 5.10 2.59 -0.68
N SER A 259 5.85 1.74 0.04
CA SER A 259 6.65 2.19 1.19
C SER A 259 7.82 3.09 0.79
N TRP A 260 8.30 2.98 -0.46
CA TRP A 260 9.44 3.77 -0.94
C TRP A 260 9.01 5.15 -1.44
N ARG A 261 9.42 6.21 -0.72
CA ARG A 261 9.15 7.61 -1.10
C ARG A 261 9.57 7.94 -2.55
N SER A 262 10.70 7.43 -3.02
CA SER A 262 11.16 7.65 -4.39
C SER A 262 10.23 7.06 -5.44
N ILE A 263 9.61 5.90 -5.14
CA ILE A 263 8.66 5.26 -6.04
C ILE A 263 7.35 6.03 -6.03
N CYS A 264 6.86 6.44 -4.85
CA CYS A 264 5.69 7.32 -4.73
C CYS A 264 5.85 8.63 -5.52
N GLN A 265 7.02 9.27 -5.46
CA GLN A 265 7.29 10.48 -6.23
C GLN A 265 7.28 10.23 -7.75
N ARG A 266 7.73 9.05 -8.20
CA ARG A 266 7.66 8.64 -9.61
C ARG A 266 6.24 8.29 -10.05
N LEU A 267 5.46 7.64 -9.18
CA LEU A 267 4.05 7.34 -9.41
C LEU A 267 3.25 8.62 -9.67
N LEU A 268 3.50 9.68 -8.88
CA LEU A 268 2.87 10.99 -9.06
C LEU A 268 3.16 11.64 -10.41
N THR A 269 4.31 11.33 -11.03
CA THR A 269 4.69 11.89 -12.33
C THR A 269 4.14 11.04 -13.48
N ASN A 270 4.49 9.74 -13.53
CA ASN A 270 4.30 8.92 -14.74
C ASN A 270 3.64 7.54 -14.51
N GLY A 271 3.16 7.22 -13.30
CA GLY A 271 2.74 5.85 -12.94
C GLY A 271 1.41 5.71 -12.20
N PHE A 272 0.68 6.81 -12.02
CA PHE A 272 -0.53 6.82 -11.20
C PHE A 272 -1.69 6.06 -11.85
N GLU A 273 -1.77 6.02 -13.18
CA GLU A 273 -2.85 5.35 -13.91
C GLU A 273 -2.86 3.85 -13.63
N GLN A 274 -1.69 3.21 -13.65
CA GLN A 274 -1.55 1.78 -13.35
C GLN A 274 -1.94 1.49 -11.89
N LEU A 275 -1.55 2.36 -10.96
CA LEU A 275 -1.95 2.25 -9.56
C LEU A 275 -3.47 2.40 -9.39
N SER A 276 -4.08 3.34 -10.12
CA SER A 276 -5.53 3.55 -10.11
C SER A 276 -6.28 2.33 -10.66
N GLN A 277 -5.81 1.74 -11.75
CA GLN A 277 -6.36 0.51 -12.33
C GLN A 277 -6.27 -0.67 -11.36
N ILE A 278 -5.10 -0.89 -10.77
CA ILE A 278 -4.90 -1.92 -9.73
C ILE A 278 -5.91 -1.70 -8.60
N THR A 279 -6.01 -0.46 -8.11
CA THR A 279 -6.87 -0.11 -6.98
C THR A 279 -8.35 -0.37 -7.30
N SER A 280 -8.82 -0.02 -8.49
CA SER A 280 -10.19 -0.33 -8.94
C SER A 280 -10.46 -1.83 -9.05
N CYS A 281 -9.49 -2.60 -9.54
CA CYS A 281 -9.63 -4.06 -9.64
C CYS A 281 -9.68 -4.72 -8.25
N LEU A 282 -8.84 -4.27 -7.33
CA LEU A 282 -8.86 -4.75 -5.95
C LEU A 282 -10.14 -4.38 -5.21
N HIS A 283 -10.68 -3.18 -5.45
CA HIS A 283 -11.98 -2.79 -4.92
C HIS A 283 -13.08 -3.73 -5.43
N ARG A 284 -13.14 -4.00 -6.74
CA ARG A 284 -14.09 -4.97 -7.32
C ARG A 284 -13.90 -6.36 -6.72
N PHE A 285 -12.65 -6.82 -6.58
CA PHE A 285 -12.32 -8.10 -6.00
C PHE A 285 -12.82 -8.21 -4.55
N LEU A 286 -12.65 -7.18 -3.73
CA LEU A 286 -13.18 -7.15 -2.35
C LEU A 286 -14.71 -7.23 -2.31
N VAL A 287 -15.38 -6.51 -3.21
CA VAL A 287 -16.85 -6.46 -3.26
C VAL A 287 -17.44 -7.80 -3.74
N TYR A 288 -16.86 -8.40 -4.77
CA TYR A 288 -17.38 -9.65 -5.34
C TYR A 288 -17.09 -10.87 -4.46
N ASN A 289 -15.96 -10.84 -3.73
CA ASN A 289 -15.54 -11.92 -2.85
C ASN A 289 -15.91 -11.69 -1.37
N SER A 290 -16.88 -10.82 -1.09
CA SER A 290 -17.36 -10.52 0.26
C SER A 290 -17.91 -11.74 1.02
N SER A 291 -18.23 -12.82 0.31
CA SER A 291 -18.70 -14.11 0.86
C SER A 291 -17.58 -15.03 1.34
N LEU A 292 -16.31 -14.75 1.01
CA LEU A 292 -15.14 -15.52 1.43
C LEU A 292 -14.65 -15.03 2.80
N SER A 293 -15.49 -15.18 3.82
CA SER A 293 -15.23 -14.84 5.23
C SER A 293 -13.98 -15.53 5.85
N GLY A 294 -13.31 -16.41 5.11
CA GLY A 294 -12.05 -17.07 5.51
C GLY A 294 -10.76 -16.42 5.00
N GLN A 295 -10.80 -15.23 4.39
CA GLN A 295 -9.57 -14.55 3.96
C GLN A 295 -8.77 -14.04 5.17
N LYS A 296 -7.45 -14.31 5.17
CA LYS A 296 -6.50 -13.84 6.20
C LYS A 296 -6.54 -12.31 6.30
N ASP A 297 -6.54 -11.77 7.52
CA ASP A 297 -6.53 -10.31 7.77
C ASP A 297 -5.37 -9.57 7.08
N THR A 298 -4.24 -10.27 6.85
CA THR A 298 -3.10 -9.76 6.10
C THR A 298 -3.45 -9.37 4.66
N PHE A 299 -4.36 -10.11 4.02
CA PHE A 299 -4.83 -9.82 2.67
C PHE A 299 -5.64 -8.53 2.64
N ILE A 300 -6.67 -8.42 3.49
CA ILE A 300 -7.52 -7.22 3.57
C ILE A 300 -6.69 -6.00 3.97
N LYS A 301 -5.81 -6.14 4.96
CA LYS A 301 -4.88 -5.07 5.34
C LYS A 301 -4.06 -4.57 4.16
N SER A 302 -3.55 -5.47 3.32
CA SER A 302 -2.76 -5.11 2.14
C SER A 302 -3.62 -4.36 1.10
N VAL A 303 -4.84 -4.81 0.84
CA VAL A 303 -5.75 -4.11 -0.08
C VAL A 303 -6.14 -2.72 0.44
N LEU A 304 -6.51 -2.62 1.73
CA LEU A 304 -6.84 -1.33 2.35
C LEU A 304 -5.64 -0.39 2.36
N HIS A 305 -4.43 -0.90 2.59
CA HIS A 305 -3.22 -0.09 2.53
C HIS A 305 -2.99 0.48 1.13
N ILE A 306 -3.21 -0.32 0.08
CA ILE A 306 -3.10 0.15 -1.31
C ILE A 306 -4.18 1.20 -1.60
N LEU A 307 -5.45 0.94 -1.26
CA LEU A 307 -6.55 1.91 -1.40
C LEU A 307 -6.23 3.25 -0.72
N ALA A 308 -5.83 3.20 0.56
CA ALA A 308 -5.47 4.38 1.33
C ALA A 308 -4.29 5.14 0.72
N SER A 309 -3.28 4.42 0.23
CA SER A 309 -2.09 5.00 -0.40
C SER A 309 -2.42 5.64 -1.74
N THR A 310 -3.23 4.99 -2.58
CA THR A 310 -3.67 5.53 -3.88
C THR A 310 -4.47 6.80 -3.71
N ILE A 311 -5.43 6.83 -2.76
CA ILE A 311 -6.20 8.05 -2.47
C ILE A 311 -5.28 9.14 -1.92
N SER A 312 -4.37 8.81 -1.00
CA SER A 312 -3.43 9.79 -0.45
C SER A 312 -2.51 10.39 -1.52
N LEU A 313 -2.03 9.58 -2.47
CA LEU A 313 -1.24 10.04 -3.60
C LEU A 313 -2.09 10.86 -4.59
N SER A 314 -3.34 10.47 -4.83
CA SER A 314 -4.29 11.23 -5.64
C SER A 314 -4.41 12.67 -5.18
N GLN A 315 -4.50 12.89 -3.87
CA GLN A 315 -4.63 14.23 -3.28
C GLN A 315 -3.39 15.11 -3.45
N GLN A 316 -2.21 14.53 -3.68
CA GLN A 316 -0.96 15.28 -3.88
C GLN A 316 -0.78 15.73 -5.34
N ARG A 317 -1.65 15.31 -6.25
CA ARG A 317 -1.58 15.67 -7.68
C ARG A 317 -2.10 17.08 -7.92
N LYS A 318 -1.65 17.68 -9.02
CA LYS A 318 -2.11 19.00 -9.48
C LYS A 318 -3.53 18.92 -10.04
N LEU A 319 -4.26 20.05 -10.02
CA LEU A 319 -5.68 20.15 -10.43
C LEU A 319 -6.02 19.57 -11.81
N TYR A 320 -5.11 19.69 -12.78
CA TYR A 320 -5.34 19.24 -14.16
C TYR A 320 -4.98 17.76 -14.40
N GLN A 321 -4.56 17.06 -13.37
CA GLN A 321 -4.18 15.65 -13.47
C GLN A 321 -5.33 14.73 -13.05
N THR A 322 -5.30 13.49 -13.51
CA THR A 322 -6.32 12.50 -13.18
C THR A 322 -6.31 12.16 -11.68
N HIS A 323 -7.41 12.40 -10.99
CA HIS A 323 -7.55 12.03 -9.59
C HIS A 323 -8.29 10.69 -9.49
N PHE A 324 -7.81 9.81 -8.61
CA PHE A 324 -8.56 8.64 -8.18
C PHE A 324 -9.58 9.04 -7.11
N CYS A 325 -10.85 8.71 -7.35
CA CYS A 325 -11.95 8.90 -6.40
C CYS A 325 -12.77 7.61 -6.34
N MET A 326 -13.13 7.18 -5.13
CA MET A 326 -14.11 6.11 -4.93
C MET A 326 -15.52 6.69 -4.86
N CYS A 327 -16.49 5.96 -5.42
CA CYS A 327 -17.89 6.31 -5.26
C CYS A 327 -18.38 6.02 -3.84
N PHE A 328 -19.46 6.69 -3.43
CA PHE A 328 -20.02 6.53 -2.09
C PHE A 328 -20.41 5.09 -1.77
N GLU A 329 -21.01 4.40 -2.75
CA GLU A 329 -21.35 2.97 -2.63
C GLU A 329 -20.11 2.11 -2.39
N GLY A 330 -19.01 2.40 -3.10
CA GLY A 330 -17.75 1.69 -2.93
C GLY A 330 -17.14 1.88 -1.54
N LEU A 331 -17.23 3.09 -0.97
CA LEU A 331 -16.81 3.36 0.41
C LEU A 331 -17.67 2.61 1.43
N PHE A 332 -18.99 2.65 1.25
CA PHE A 332 -19.93 1.97 2.13
C PHE A 332 -19.70 0.45 2.17
N GLN A 333 -19.42 -0.16 1.00
CA GLN A 333 -19.10 -1.59 0.91
C GLN A 333 -17.81 -1.96 1.62
N VAL A 334 -16.76 -1.13 1.50
CA VAL A 334 -15.49 -1.35 2.23
C VAL A 334 -15.71 -1.36 3.74
N ILE A 335 -16.56 -0.48 4.25
CA ILE A 335 -16.83 -0.38 5.70
C ILE A 335 -17.69 -1.52 6.18
N LYS A 336 -18.71 -1.89 5.41
CA LYS A 336 -19.51 -3.09 5.70
C LYS A 336 -18.64 -4.35 5.79
N LEU A 337 -17.61 -4.47 4.95
CA LEU A 337 -16.63 -5.57 5.01
C LEU A 337 -15.75 -5.56 6.27
N ILE A 338 -15.52 -4.38 6.86
CA ILE A 338 -14.78 -4.24 8.13
C ILE A 338 -15.72 -4.56 9.29
N GLU A 339 -16.97 -4.09 9.25
CA GLU A 339 -17.99 -4.32 10.29
C GLU A 339 -18.46 -5.78 10.39
N LEU A 340 -18.49 -6.52 9.28
CA LEU A 340 -18.88 -7.94 9.27
C LEU A 340 -17.87 -8.87 9.97
N ARG A 341 -16.73 -8.35 10.45
CA ARG A 341 -15.71 -9.15 11.15
C ARG A 341 -15.86 -9.04 12.66
N ASP A 342 -15.44 -10.10 13.34
CA ASP A 342 -15.46 -10.14 14.80
C ASP A 342 -14.56 -9.04 15.39
N PRO A 343 -15.11 -8.16 16.25
CA PRO A 343 -14.37 -7.01 16.80
C PRO A 343 -13.14 -7.41 17.63
N ASP A 344 -13.14 -8.61 18.20
CA ASP A 344 -12.02 -9.15 18.97
C ASP A 344 -10.85 -9.62 18.09
N MET A 345 -11.12 -9.96 16.82
CA MET A 345 -10.12 -10.45 15.86
C MET A 345 -9.66 -9.36 14.88
N THR A 346 -10.42 -8.28 14.71
CA THR A 346 -10.04 -7.19 13.81
C THR A 346 -8.80 -6.45 14.31
N SER A 347 -7.71 -6.51 13.53
CA SER A 347 -6.51 -5.73 13.85
C SER A 347 -6.79 -4.22 13.84
N LYS A 348 -6.23 -3.47 14.81
CA LYS A 348 -6.35 -2.00 14.93
C LYS A 348 -6.02 -1.28 13.62
N ASP A 349 -5.00 -1.77 12.92
CA ASP A 349 -4.52 -1.21 11.66
C ASP A 349 -5.57 -1.24 10.55
N ILE A 350 -6.45 -2.25 10.51
CA ILE A 350 -7.53 -2.36 9.51
C ILE A 350 -8.56 -1.25 9.72
N VAL A 351 -8.94 -1.01 10.98
CA VAL A 351 -9.90 0.05 11.35
C VAL A 351 -9.31 1.43 11.06
N GLU A 352 -8.04 1.66 11.41
CA GLU A 352 -7.36 2.93 11.10
C GLU A 352 -7.25 3.16 9.58
N LEU A 353 -6.88 2.14 8.80
CA LEU A 353 -6.82 2.23 7.35
C LEU A 353 -8.21 2.53 6.76
N GLY A 354 -9.27 1.89 7.27
CA GLY A 354 -10.64 2.16 6.86
C GLY A 354 -11.06 3.62 7.11
N LEU A 355 -10.80 4.13 8.32
CA LEU A 355 -11.03 5.54 8.67
C LEU A 355 -10.26 6.49 7.74
N LYS A 356 -8.99 6.19 7.48
CA LYS A 356 -8.15 6.98 6.59
C LYS A 356 -8.70 6.99 5.17
N ILE A 357 -9.21 5.88 4.67
CA ILE A 357 -9.84 5.79 3.33
C ILE A 357 -11.08 6.71 3.26
N VAL A 358 -11.96 6.66 4.26
CA VAL A 358 -13.17 7.52 4.30
C VAL A 358 -12.76 8.98 4.28
N LEU A 359 -11.92 9.39 5.22
CA LEU A 359 -11.54 10.78 5.40
C LEU A 359 -10.66 11.30 4.26
N ALA A 360 -9.91 10.45 3.57
CA ALA A 360 -9.15 10.85 2.39
C ALA A 360 -10.02 10.88 1.11
N SER A 361 -11.18 10.24 1.10
CA SER A 361 -12.09 10.28 -0.04
C SER A 361 -12.86 11.59 -0.08
N PHE A 362 -13.27 12.01 -1.28
CA PHE A 362 -14.08 13.20 -1.45
C PHE A 362 -15.44 13.01 -0.75
N PRO A 363 -15.92 14.00 0.04
CA PRO A 363 -17.22 13.95 0.68
C PRO A 363 -18.34 13.70 -0.32
N PRO A 364 -19.18 12.67 -0.14
CA PRO A 364 -20.27 12.34 -1.05
C PRO A 364 -21.35 13.43 -1.05
N ALA A 365 -21.92 13.74 -2.21
CA ALA A 365 -23.12 14.56 -2.31
C ALA A 365 -24.35 13.74 -1.87
N VAL A 366 -24.87 14.02 -0.67
CA VAL A 366 -25.95 13.23 -0.07
C VAL A 366 -27.31 13.87 -0.36
N ASN A 367 -28.05 13.28 -1.30
CA ASN A 367 -29.27 13.88 -1.84
C ASN A 367 -30.51 13.04 -1.52
N THR A 368 -30.38 11.71 -1.54
CA THR A 368 -31.50 10.78 -1.33
C THR A 368 -31.62 10.36 0.13
N VAL A 369 -32.82 9.92 0.54
CA VAL A 369 -33.04 9.35 1.88
C VAL A 369 -32.12 8.15 2.14
N LYS A 370 -31.86 7.33 1.11
CA LYS A 370 -30.94 6.18 1.20
C LYS A 370 -29.51 6.61 1.46
N ASP A 371 -29.05 7.67 0.80
CA ASP A 371 -27.68 8.18 0.99
C ASP A 371 -27.51 8.79 2.39
N LYS A 372 -28.53 9.49 2.88
CA LYS A 372 -28.57 10.03 4.24
C LYS A 372 -28.46 8.93 5.30
N LEU A 373 -29.19 7.83 5.13
CA LEU A 373 -29.11 6.67 6.03
C LEU A 373 -27.73 6.00 5.98
N LYS A 374 -27.13 5.87 4.79
CA LYS A 374 -25.75 5.36 4.66
C LYS A 374 -24.75 6.28 5.35
N LEU A 375 -24.88 7.59 5.17
CA LEU A 375 -24.01 8.59 5.80
C LEU A 375 -24.12 8.52 7.33
N LEU A 376 -25.33 8.34 7.86
CA LEU A 376 -25.56 8.20 9.29
C LEU A 376 -24.87 6.96 9.86
N LYS A 377 -25.01 5.80 9.20
CA LYS A 377 -24.33 4.56 9.59
C LYS A 377 -22.81 4.71 9.55
N LEU A 378 -22.29 5.29 8.47
CA LEU A 378 -20.87 5.57 8.30
C LEU A 378 -20.32 6.51 9.38
N GLY A 379 -21.06 7.57 9.70
CA GLY A 379 -20.65 8.52 10.72
C GLY A 379 -20.62 7.88 12.10
N LEU A 380 -21.63 7.07 12.47
CA LEU A 380 -21.65 6.32 13.73
C LEU A 380 -20.46 5.35 13.83
N TRP A 381 -20.22 4.57 12.77
CA TRP A 381 -19.05 3.67 12.69
C TRP A 381 -17.73 4.44 12.79
N ALA A 382 -17.60 5.57 12.11
CA ALA A 382 -16.37 6.35 12.11
C ALA A 382 -16.09 6.96 13.49
N ILE A 383 -17.14 7.41 14.19
CA ILE A 383 -17.04 7.91 15.57
C ILE A 383 -16.60 6.78 16.50
N SER A 384 -17.28 5.62 16.46
CA SER A 384 -16.94 4.50 17.34
C SER A 384 -15.52 4.02 17.09
N SER A 385 -15.11 3.93 15.82
CA SER A 385 -13.75 3.56 15.40
C SER A 385 -12.70 4.58 15.85
N ALA A 386 -12.98 5.88 15.72
CA ALA A 386 -12.08 6.94 16.19
C ALA A 386 -11.95 6.98 17.73
N LEU A 387 -12.99 6.55 18.46
CA LEU A 387 -12.95 6.42 19.90
C LEU A 387 -12.28 5.11 20.38
N GLN A 388 -12.45 4.01 19.65
CA GLN A 388 -11.77 2.75 19.94
C GLN A 388 -10.25 2.85 19.75
N THR A 389 -9.80 3.54 18.70
CA THR A 389 -8.37 3.86 18.51
C THR A 389 -7.80 4.73 19.65
N ARG A 390 -8.65 5.46 20.38
CA ARG A 390 -8.29 6.26 21.57
C ARG A 390 -8.20 5.45 22.87
N SER A 391 -8.98 4.38 23.02
CA SER A 391 -8.97 3.53 24.22
C SER A 391 -7.87 2.47 24.17
N LEU A 392 -7.65 1.86 23.01
CA LEU A 392 -6.67 0.77 22.83
C LEU A 392 -5.21 1.23 22.77
N SER A 393 -4.94 2.51 22.45
CA SER A 393 -3.60 3.10 22.59
C SER A 393 -3.22 3.36 24.06
N ARG A 394 -4.16 3.25 25.01
CA ARG A 394 -3.87 3.41 26.44
C ARG A 394 -3.38 2.12 27.10
N ILE A 395 -3.57 0.95 26.46
CA ILE A 395 -3.31 -0.37 27.06
C ILE A 395 -1.91 -0.91 26.70
N GLU A 396 -1.31 -0.51 25.58
CA GLU A 396 0.03 -0.97 25.14
C GLU A 396 1.20 -0.16 25.74
N ASP A 397 0.94 0.97 26.39
CA ASP A 397 1.95 1.98 26.73
C ASP A 397 2.27 2.05 28.24
N GLU A 398 2.53 0.91 28.90
CA GLU A 398 2.97 0.87 30.31
C GLU A 398 4.49 0.72 30.53
N VAL A 399 5.40 1.10 29.60
CA VAL A 399 6.84 1.26 29.96
C VAL A 399 7.57 2.41 29.23
N CYS A 400 8.37 3.19 29.99
CA CYS A 400 9.40 4.18 29.61
C CYS A 400 9.03 5.67 29.30
N ALA A 401 9.92 6.60 29.66
CA ALA A 401 9.70 8.05 29.80
C ALA A 401 9.73 8.90 28.50
N ASP A 402 9.87 8.27 27.33
CA ASP A 402 9.75 8.93 26.01
C ASP A 402 8.28 9.29 25.63
N LYS A 403 7.36 9.10 26.59
CA LYS A 403 5.91 9.10 26.44
C LYS A 403 5.30 10.48 26.20
N GLN A 404 5.74 11.56 26.84
CA GLN A 404 5.00 12.84 26.77
C GLN A 404 4.94 13.46 25.37
N ARG A 405 6.03 13.43 24.59
CA ARG A 405 6.03 13.94 23.20
C ARG A 405 5.25 13.05 22.24
N LYS A 406 5.26 11.72 22.44
CA LYS A 406 4.45 10.78 21.65
C LYS A 406 2.97 10.89 22.03
N LEU A 407 2.63 10.99 23.31
CA LEU A 407 1.26 11.16 23.82
C LEU A 407 0.64 12.47 23.30
N LEU A 408 1.39 13.58 23.33
CA LEU A 408 0.96 14.86 22.74
C LEU A 408 0.77 14.77 21.23
N LYS A 409 1.59 14.00 20.50
CA LYS A 409 1.43 13.77 19.06
C LYS A 409 0.23 12.88 18.74
N VAL A 410 -0.02 11.83 19.54
CA VAL A 410 -1.17 10.93 19.40
C VAL A 410 -2.47 11.67 19.73
N GLN A 411 -2.50 12.46 20.81
CA GLN A 411 -3.64 13.31 21.15
C GLN A 411 -3.92 14.35 20.05
N ARG A 412 -2.90 15.04 19.53
CA ARG A 412 -3.06 15.98 18.40
C ARG A 412 -3.50 15.30 17.10
N TYR A 413 -3.02 14.08 16.84
CA TYR A 413 -3.42 13.30 15.67
C TYR A 413 -4.87 12.84 15.76
N GLN A 414 -5.32 12.40 16.94
CA GLN A 414 -6.70 11.96 17.18
C GLN A 414 -7.70 13.13 17.22
N GLU A 415 -7.34 14.26 17.84
CA GLU A 415 -8.12 15.50 17.75
C GLU A 415 -8.25 15.98 16.28
N ALA A 416 -7.21 15.78 15.46
CA ALA A 416 -7.27 16.04 14.03
C ALA A 416 -8.16 15.06 13.25
N LEU A 417 -8.36 13.82 13.69
CA LEU A 417 -9.25 12.86 13.00
C LEU A 417 -10.72 13.20 13.20
N LEU A 418 -11.13 13.54 14.43
CA LEU A 418 -12.52 13.94 14.72
C LEU A 418 -12.86 15.29 14.06
N ASP A 419 -11.92 16.24 14.03
CA ASP A 419 -12.09 17.50 13.29
C ASP A 419 -12.25 17.26 11.78
N LYS A 420 -11.42 16.38 11.20
CA LYS A 420 -11.56 15.96 9.79
C LYS A 420 -12.89 15.25 9.52
N LEU A 421 -13.34 14.39 10.43
CA LEU A 421 -14.62 13.69 10.30
C LEU A 421 -15.79 14.68 10.32
N LEU A 422 -15.77 15.65 11.23
CA LEU A 422 -16.78 16.69 11.31
C LEU A 422 -16.83 17.51 10.00
N ARG A 423 -15.66 17.97 9.53
CA ARG A 423 -15.55 18.67 8.23
C ARG A 423 -16.07 17.85 7.07
N TRP A 424 -15.76 16.55 7.05
CA TRP A 424 -16.15 15.64 5.98
C TRP A 424 -17.67 15.42 5.94
N LEU A 425 -18.31 15.20 7.11
CA LEU A 425 -19.76 15.03 7.20
C LEU A 425 -20.52 16.31 6.84
N VAL A 426 -20.08 17.44 7.37
CA VAL A 426 -20.67 18.76 7.09
C VAL A 426 -20.58 19.08 5.60
N ALA A 427 -19.42 18.88 4.98
CA ALA A 427 -19.25 19.06 3.54
C ALA A 427 -20.18 18.15 2.72
N SER A 428 -20.38 16.89 3.13
CA SER A 428 -21.27 15.95 2.43
C SER A 428 -22.72 16.44 2.36
N VAL A 429 -23.21 17.04 3.46
CA VAL A 429 -24.56 17.61 3.56
C VAL A 429 -24.69 18.89 2.71
N ILE A 430 -23.73 19.79 2.81
CA ILE A 430 -23.74 21.07 2.08
C ILE A 430 -23.67 20.82 0.57
N ILE A 431 -22.73 19.98 0.12
CA ILE A 431 -22.55 19.65 -1.31
C ILE A 431 -23.81 18.97 -1.86
N GLY A 432 -24.44 18.08 -1.10
CA GLY A 432 -25.65 17.39 -1.56
C GLY A 432 -26.85 18.31 -1.82
N LYS A 433 -26.95 19.40 -1.05
CA LYS A 433 -28.02 20.40 -1.24
C LYS A 433 -27.72 21.39 -2.37
N ILE A 434 -26.44 21.68 -2.65
CA ILE A 434 -26.01 22.68 -3.65
C ILE A 434 -25.86 22.06 -5.05
N TYR A 435 -25.27 20.86 -5.14
CA TYR A 435 -24.97 20.19 -6.40
C TYR A 435 -25.99 19.07 -6.68
N ARG A 436 -27.23 19.45 -7.00
CA ARG A 436 -28.19 18.50 -7.62
C ARG A 436 -27.95 18.46 -9.13
N PRO A 437 -27.85 17.27 -9.75
CA PRO A 437 -27.85 17.18 -11.20
C PRO A 437 -29.20 17.68 -11.73
N VAL A 438 -29.15 18.60 -12.69
CA VAL A 438 -30.33 19.03 -13.46
C VAL A 438 -30.82 17.79 -14.23
N ASN A 439 -32.08 17.39 -14.01
CA ASN A 439 -32.69 16.34 -14.82
C ASN A 439 -32.65 16.77 -16.29
N GLN A 440 -32.05 15.94 -17.15
CA GLN A 440 -31.93 16.18 -18.58
C GLN A 440 -33.32 16.35 -19.18
N GLY A 441 -33.71 17.59 -19.50
CA GLY A 441 -35.01 17.88 -20.09
C GLY A 441 -35.38 19.35 -20.18
N GLN A 442 -34.74 20.26 -19.45
CA GLN A 442 -35.03 21.69 -19.55
C GLN A 442 -33.74 22.47 -19.80
N THR A 443 -33.53 22.87 -21.05
CA THR A 443 -32.57 23.90 -21.43
C THR A 443 -33.13 25.25 -21.01
N THR A 444 -32.71 25.75 -19.86
CA THR A 444 -32.83 27.17 -19.53
C THR A 444 -31.47 27.72 -19.12
N TYR A 445 -31.25 28.94 -19.61
CA TYR A 445 -30.07 29.81 -19.55
C TYR A 445 -29.26 29.76 -18.24
N PRO A 446 -27.95 30.11 -18.27
CA PRO A 446 -27.14 30.20 -17.07
C PRO A 446 -27.74 31.30 -16.18
N VAL A 447 -28.47 30.91 -15.14
CA VAL A 447 -28.93 31.84 -14.10
C VAL A 447 -27.68 32.44 -13.48
N GLU A 448 -27.55 33.77 -13.58
CA GLU A 448 -26.50 34.54 -12.92
C GLU A 448 -26.47 34.13 -11.44
N LYS A 449 -25.31 33.62 -10.98
CA LYS A 449 -25.15 33.20 -9.59
C LYS A 449 -25.35 34.42 -8.71
N PRO A 450 -26.31 34.42 -7.75
CA PRO A 450 -26.38 35.50 -6.78
C PRO A 450 -25.08 35.56 -6.00
N SER A 451 -24.66 36.76 -5.60
CA SER A 451 -23.56 36.95 -4.65
C SER A 451 -23.96 36.32 -3.31
N LEU A 452 -23.53 35.08 -3.10
CA LEU A 452 -23.77 34.32 -1.87
C LEU A 452 -22.83 34.84 -0.77
N GLU A 453 -23.14 36.01 -0.23
CA GLU A 453 -22.33 36.65 0.81
C GLU A 453 -22.60 36.03 2.19
N ASN A 454 -23.88 35.81 2.51
CA ASN A 454 -24.33 35.36 3.84
C ASN A 454 -25.21 34.11 3.78
N LEU A 455 -25.24 33.33 4.85
CA LEU A 455 -26.01 32.08 4.96
C LEU A 455 -27.51 32.30 4.67
N LEU A 456 -28.07 33.43 5.09
CA LEU A 456 -29.45 33.81 4.80
C LEU A 456 -29.73 33.91 3.28
N SER A 457 -28.80 34.47 2.50
CA SER A 457 -28.93 34.57 1.03
C SER A 457 -28.94 33.19 0.36
N LEU A 458 -28.17 32.24 0.92
CA LEU A 458 -28.10 30.87 0.44
C LEU A 458 -29.39 30.09 0.73
N LEU A 459 -29.94 30.22 1.94
CA LEU A 459 -31.20 29.56 2.30
C LEU A 459 -32.37 30.11 1.49
N ASN A 460 -32.43 31.44 1.28
CA ASN A 460 -33.45 32.06 0.45
C ASN A 460 -33.37 31.60 -1.02
N TYR A 461 -32.16 31.42 -1.56
CA TYR A 461 -31.97 30.88 -2.90
C TYR A 461 -32.47 29.43 -3.03
N LEU A 462 -32.12 28.57 -2.06
CA LEU A 462 -32.53 27.15 -2.05
C LEU A 462 -34.04 26.96 -1.82
N ASN A 463 -34.68 27.88 -1.10
CA ASN A 463 -36.11 27.88 -0.82
C ASN A 463 -36.94 28.65 -1.87
N SER A 464 -36.31 29.23 -2.89
CA SER A 464 -37.02 29.98 -3.94
C SER A 464 -37.87 29.04 -4.82
N PRO A 465 -39.09 29.44 -5.21
CA PRO A 465 -39.97 28.64 -6.08
C PRO A 465 -39.41 28.45 -7.50
N THR A 466 -38.33 29.15 -7.84
CA THR A 466 -37.57 29.03 -9.10
C THR A 466 -36.56 27.88 -9.10
N CYS A 467 -36.32 27.21 -7.97
CA CYS A 467 -35.48 26.00 -7.91
C CYS A 467 -36.28 24.79 -8.44
N PRO A 468 -35.85 24.13 -9.55
CA PRO A 468 -36.62 23.06 -10.21
C PRO A 468 -36.59 21.71 -9.46
N PHE A 469 -36.31 21.69 -8.15
CA PHE A 469 -35.92 20.48 -7.44
C PHE A 469 -36.95 20.04 -6.38
N GLU A 470 -37.73 19.00 -6.67
CA GLU A 470 -38.56 18.35 -5.64
C GLU A 470 -37.67 17.73 -4.54
N MET A 471 -38.01 18.02 -3.29
CA MET A 471 -37.27 17.58 -2.12
C MET A 471 -37.84 16.26 -1.59
N GLU A 472 -37.24 15.11 -1.94
CA GLU A 472 -37.46 13.88 -1.16
C GLU A 472 -36.86 14.06 0.25
N GLN A 473 -37.72 14.48 1.19
CA GLN A 473 -37.37 14.75 2.57
C GLN A 473 -37.94 13.67 3.49
N ASN A 474 -37.13 13.23 4.45
CA ASN A 474 -37.61 12.49 5.61
C ASN A 474 -37.12 13.24 6.85
N PRO A 475 -38.01 13.92 7.60
CA PRO A 475 -37.63 14.78 8.70
C PRO A 475 -36.95 14.01 9.85
N GLU A 476 -37.22 12.71 10.01
CA GLU A 476 -36.60 11.91 11.06
C GLU A 476 -35.11 11.62 10.80
N VAL A 477 -34.77 11.31 9.54
CA VAL A 477 -33.39 11.04 9.12
C VAL A 477 -32.57 12.33 9.16
N ASP A 478 -33.16 13.44 8.74
CA ASP A 478 -32.52 14.77 8.78
C ASP A 478 -32.26 15.22 10.22
N LYS A 479 -33.22 15.00 11.14
CA LYS A 479 -33.02 15.23 12.59
C LYS A 479 -31.90 14.37 13.16
N SER A 480 -31.85 13.09 12.79
CA SER A 480 -30.83 12.16 13.31
C SER A 480 -29.42 12.50 12.79
N LEU A 481 -29.30 12.94 11.54
CA LEU A 481 -28.03 13.45 10.99
C LEU A 481 -27.60 14.76 11.68
N ALA A 482 -28.53 15.68 11.93
CA ALA A 482 -28.24 16.91 12.67
C ALA A 482 -27.76 16.61 14.10
N GLN A 483 -28.40 15.67 14.80
CA GLN A 483 -27.97 15.20 16.12
C GLN A 483 -26.57 14.60 16.09
N LEU A 484 -26.25 13.80 15.07
CA LEU A 484 -24.92 13.21 14.90
C LEU A 484 -23.83 14.29 14.71
N ILE A 485 -24.09 15.30 13.88
CA ILE A 485 -23.17 16.42 13.64
C ILE A 485 -22.96 17.23 14.93
N LEU A 486 -24.02 17.52 15.68
CA LEU A 486 -23.94 18.23 16.96
C LEU A 486 -23.21 17.42 18.03
N TYR A 487 -23.44 16.11 18.08
CA TYR A 487 -22.71 15.21 18.98
C TYR A 487 -21.21 15.21 18.68
N LEU A 488 -20.84 15.12 17.39
CA LEU A 488 -19.47 15.23 16.94
C LEU A 488 -18.84 16.59 17.27
N TYR A 489 -19.55 17.68 17.01
CA TYR A 489 -19.11 19.03 17.36
C TYR A 489 -18.83 19.15 18.88
N ARG A 490 -19.69 18.57 19.72
CA ARG A 490 -19.48 18.52 21.17
C ARG A 490 -18.22 17.74 21.57
N LEU A 491 -17.89 16.65 20.84
CA LEU A 491 -16.69 15.87 21.08
C LEU A 491 -15.40 16.59 20.66
N VAL A 492 -15.44 17.39 19.59
CA VAL A 492 -14.29 18.19 19.10
C VAL A 492 -14.06 19.43 19.97
N GLY A 493 -15.12 20.07 20.45
CA GLY A 493 -15.07 21.24 21.33
C GLY A 493 -14.93 22.59 20.61
N VAL A 494 -14.87 23.67 21.40
CA VAL A 494 -15.06 25.08 20.98
C VAL A 494 -13.96 25.62 20.02
N ARG A 495 -12.86 24.91 19.81
CA ARG A 495 -11.74 25.34 18.92
C ARG A 495 -11.94 25.00 17.44
N CYS A 496 -13.12 24.54 17.05
CA CYS A 496 -13.37 24.07 15.70
C CYS A 496 -13.46 25.25 14.72
N ARG A 497 -12.61 25.26 13.69
CA ARG A 497 -12.57 26.30 12.64
C ARG A 497 -13.76 26.27 11.68
N VAL A 498 -14.70 25.34 11.90
CA VAL A 498 -15.71 24.89 10.94
C VAL A 498 -17.11 25.29 11.42
N LEU A 499 -17.21 26.19 12.40
CA LEU A 499 -18.47 26.58 13.02
C LEU A 499 -19.50 27.07 11.99
N SER A 500 -19.08 27.92 11.04
CA SER A 500 -19.96 28.37 9.95
C SER A 500 -20.50 27.16 9.17
N SER A 501 -19.62 26.26 8.69
CA SER A 501 -20.07 25.09 7.95
C SER A 501 -20.99 24.18 8.80
N VAL A 502 -20.74 23.99 10.10
CA VAL A 502 -21.62 23.21 10.99
C VAL A 502 -23.00 23.85 11.10
N VAL A 503 -23.07 25.17 11.35
CA VAL A 503 -24.33 25.92 11.43
C VAL A 503 -25.08 25.83 10.11
N THR A 504 -24.38 25.96 8.98
CA THR A 504 -25.00 25.85 7.65
C THR A 504 -25.58 24.46 7.39
N ALA A 505 -24.83 23.38 7.67
CA ALA A 505 -25.33 22.01 7.46
C ALA A 505 -26.52 21.68 8.36
N VAL A 506 -26.49 22.09 9.64
CA VAL A 506 -27.62 21.89 10.56
C VAL A 506 -28.83 22.71 10.13
N SER A 507 -28.62 23.95 9.70
CA SER A 507 -29.70 24.80 9.17
C SER A 507 -30.32 24.21 7.89
N LEU A 508 -29.52 23.64 6.99
CA LEU A 508 -30.01 22.98 5.77
C LEU A 508 -30.79 21.68 6.05
N LEU A 509 -30.50 21.00 7.16
CA LEU A 509 -31.22 19.78 7.56
C LEU A 509 -32.52 20.12 8.28
N LEU A 510 -32.50 21.12 9.19
CA LEU A 510 -33.62 21.43 10.08
C LEU A 510 -34.56 22.51 9.56
N LEU A 511 -34.05 23.52 8.84
CA LEU A 511 -34.83 24.67 8.33
C LEU A 511 -35.31 24.48 6.88
N SER A 512 -35.09 23.30 6.28
CA SER A 512 -35.65 22.97 4.96
C SER A 512 -37.10 22.49 5.01
N GLU A 513 -37.70 22.43 6.20
CA GLU A 513 -39.14 22.47 6.35
C GLU A 513 -39.63 23.82 5.83
N GLY A 514 -40.73 23.80 5.07
CA GLY A 514 -41.53 24.96 4.77
C GLY A 514 -42.09 25.57 6.05
N THR A 515 -41.22 26.22 6.84
CA THR A 515 -41.62 27.43 7.53
C THR A 515 -41.90 28.40 6.40
N ASN A 516 -43.14 28.41 5.91
CA ASN A 516 -43.68 29.59 5.31
C ASN A 516 -43.36 30.70 6.33
N PHE A 517 -42.32 31.50 6.07
CA PHE A 517 -41.98 32.70 6.85
C PHE A 517 -43.11 33.76 6.80
N ILE A 518 -44.31 33.35 6.35
CA ILE A 518 -45.44 34.17 5.95
C ILE A 518 -46.72 33.73 6.69
N ASP A 519 -46.83 32.51 7.23
CA ASP A 519 -48.08 32.10 7.92
C ASP A 519 -48.01 32.42 9.42
N GLY A 520 -48.58 33.59 9.72
CA GLY A 520 -48.55 34.26 11.01
C GLY A 520 -49.16 33.47 12.16
N THR A 521 -48.31 33.14 13.14
CA THR A 521 -48.68 33.21 14.56
C THR A 521 -47.56 33.95 15.29
N SER A 522 -47.94 34.90 16.14
CA SER A 522 -47.14 36.03 16.65
C SER A 522 -45.86 35.70 17.44
N TRP A 523 -45.60 34.43 17.73
CA TRP A 523 -44.39 33.97 18.45
C TRP A 523 -43.31 33.42 17.51
N HIS A 524 -43.68 32.92 16.32
CA HIS A 524 -42.73 32.42 15.33
C HIS A 524 -42.04 33.54 14.53
N THR A 525 -42.64 34.72 14.46
CA THR A 525 -42.10 35.91 13.75
C THR A 525 -40.88 36.53 14.45
N ASN A 526 -40.80 36.46 15.78
CA ASN A 526 -39.65 36.98 16.55
C ASN A 526 -38.45 36.02 16.55
N LEU A 527 -38.70 34.71 16.63
CA LEU A 527 -37.63 33.72 16.51
C LEU A 527 -37.08 33.63 15.09
N SER A 528 -37.95 33.74 14.07
CA SER A 528 -37.53 33.77 12.67
C SER A 528 -36.74 35.03 12.32
N SER A 529 -37.11 36.20 12.85
CA SER A 529 -36.34 37.44 12.65
C SER A 529 -34.99 37.43 13.37
N LEU A 530 -34.93 36.89 14.59
CA LEU A 530 -33.66 36.69 15.30
C LEU A 530 -32.77 35.66 14.60
N LEU A 531 -33.33 34.53 14.15
CA LEU A 531 -32.60 33.54 13.36
C LEU A 531 -32.12 34.15 12.04
N ALA A 532 -32.93 34.96 11.35
CA ALA A 532 -32.52 35.64 10.13
C ALA A 532 -31.36 36.62 10.39
N LEU A 533 -31.38 37.36 11.51
CA LEU A 533 -30.27 38.22 11.93
C LEU A 533 -29.00 37.40 12.21
N PHE A 534 -29.08 36.32 12.99
CA PHE A 534 -27.93 35.45 13.25
C PHE A 534 -27.38 34.77 11.98
N LEU A 535 -28.25 34.36 11.04
CA LEU A 535 -27.86 33.76 9.76
C LEU A 535 -27.31 34.80 8.78
N SER A 536 -27.60 36.09 8.98
CA SER A 536 -26.99 37.18 8.21
C SER A 536 -25.57 37.52 8.69
N GLU A 537 -25.24 37.23 9.96
CA GLU A 537 -23.89 37.43 10.52
C GLU A 537 -22.92 36.26 10.21
N VAL A 538 -23.45 35.09 9.80
CA VAL A 538 -22.63 33.93 9.46
C VAL A 538 -22.22 33.98 7.99
N SER A 539 -20.91 34.14 7.75
CA SER A 539 -20.31 34.07 6.42
C SER A 539 -20.60 32.74 5.75
N CYS A 540 -20.83 32.74 4.43
CA CYS A 540 -21.00 31.51 3.68
C CYS A 540 -19.77 30.57 3.86
N PRO A 541 -20.02 29.27 4.07
CA PRO A 541 -18.94 28.31 4.29
C PRO A 541 -18.20 28.06 2.98
N ALA A 542 -16.91 27.74 3.07
CA ALA A 542 -16.05 27.56 1.91
C ALA A 542 -16.57 26.47 0.94
N GLU A 543 -17.26 25.46 1.47
CA GLU A 543 -17.88 24.35 0.73
C GLU A 543 -18.90 24.79 -0.33
N VAL A 544 -19.46 25.99 -0.21
CA VAL A 544 -20.42 26.56 -1.19
C VAL A 544 -19.72 26.99 -2.46
N ASN A 545 -18.42 27.31 -2.39
CA ASN A 545 -17.66 27.77 -3.53
C ASN A 545 -17.44 26.62 -4.54
N PRO A 546 -17.75 26.78 -5.84
CA PRO A 546 -17.42 25.79 -6.88
C PRO A 546 -15.94 25.45 -7.04
N SER A 547 -15.02 26.33 -6.62
CA SER A 547 -13.59 26.03 -6.59
C SER A 547 -13.16 25.29 -5.32
N TRP A 548 -14.06 25.07 -4.35
CA TRP A 548 -13.75 24.33 -3.13
C TRP A 548 -13.39 22.88 -3.44
N ARG A 549 -12.34 22.38 -2.77
CA ARG A 549 -11.88 21.00 -2.92
C ARG A 549 -11.54 20.42 -1.55
N TRP A 550 -11.94 19.18 -1.34
CA TRP A 550 -11.58 18.43 -0.15
C TRP A 550 -10.08 18.13 -0.12
N SER A 551 -9.47 18.32 1.05
CA SER A 551 -8.11 17.88 1.32
C SER A 551 -8.03 17.26 2.72
N PHE A 552 -7.33 16.13 2.84
CA PHE A 552 -7.21 15.40 4.11
C PHE A 552 -6.30 16.11 5.12
N ASN A 553 -5.29 16.85 4.66
CA ASN A 553 -4.22 17.38 5.53
C ASN A 553 -4.48 18.83 5.96
N SER A 554 -5.06 19.67 5.10
CA SER A 554 -5.29 21.09 5.39
C SER A 554 -6.75 21.50 5.19
N PRO A 555 -7.27 22.45 5.99
CA PRO A 555 -8.45 23.20 5.60
C PRO A 555 -8.22 23.88 4.26
N TRP A 556 -9.28 23.95 3.45
CA TRP A 556 -9.21 24.67 2.18
C TRP A 556 -9.04 26.16 2.49
N GLU A 557 -8.02 26.78 1.92
CA GLU A 557 -7.79 28.23 2.00
C GLU A 557 -8.14 28.82 0.64
N ASP A 558 -9.08 29.76 0.62
CA ASP A 558 -9.42 30.49 -0.60
C ASP A 558 -8.27 31.44 -0.95
N LEU A 559 -7.48 31.08 -1.96
CA LEU A 559 -6.39 31.94 -2.44
C LEU A 559 -6.93 33.23 -3.08
N SER A 560 -8.20 33.26 -3.49
CA SER A 560 -8.84 34.45 -4.05
C SER A 560 -9.03 35.57 -3.02
N LEU A 561 -9.23 35.24 -1.74
CA LEU A 561 -9.31 36.23 -0.65
C LEU A 561 -7.96 36.90 -0.36
N LYS A 562 -6.85 36.17 -0.55
CA LYS A 562 -5.48 36.70 -0.38
C LYS A 562 -5.05 37.65 -1.51
N ILE A 563 -5.67 37.58 -2.69
CA ILE A 563 -5.34 38.47 -3.81
C ILE A 563 -5.79 39.91 -3.52
N SER A 564 -6.82 40.10 -2.69
CA SER A 564 -7.29 41.45 -2.31
C SER A 564 -6.26 42.26 -1.50
N ASP A 565 -5.46 41.61 -0.65
CA ASP A 565 -4.43 42.31 0.13
C ASP A 565 -3.16 42.63 -0.69
N VAL A 566 -2.85 41.83 -1.72
CA VAL A 566 -1.75 42.12 -2.64
C VAL A 566 -2.13 43.25 -3.60
N GLN A 567 -3.41 43.36 -3.98
CA GLN A 567 -3.89 44.50 -4.78
C GLN A 567 -3.92 45.82 -4.00
N ARG A 568 -4.12 45.79 -2.68
CA ARG A 568 -4.00 47.01 -1.83
C ARG A 568 -2.58 47.57 -1.73
N LEU A 569 -1.55 46.78 -2.04
CA LEU A 569 -0.16 47.25 -2.11
C LEU A 569 0.19 47.95 -3.43
N PHE A 570 -0.65 47.84 -4.46
CA PHE A 570 -0.45 48.49 -5.76
C PHE A 570 -1.37 49.72 -5.97
N GLU A 571 -2.10 50.16 -4.94
CA GLU A 571 -2.89 51.41 -4.96
C GLU A 571 -2.17 52.58 -4.23
N TYR A 572 -0.91 52.40 -3.83
CA TYR A 572 -0.05 53.45 -3.24
C TYR A 572 1.36 53.50 -3.85
N GLU A 573 1.45 53.38 -5.17
CA GLU A 573 2.53 53.97 -5.99
C GLU A 573 1.87 54.77 -7.12
#